data_AF-A0A0K1EZS7-F1
#
_entry.id   AF-A0A0K1EZS7-F1
#
_cell.length_a   1.000
_cell.length_b   1.000
_cell.length_c   1.000
_cell.angle_alpha   90.00
_cell.angle_beta   90.00
_cell.angle_gamma   90.00
#
_symmetry.space_group_name_H-M   'P 1'
#
loop_
_entity.id
_entity.type
_entity.pdbx_description
1 polymer ?
#
loop_
_entity_poly.entity_id
_entity_poly.type
_entity_poly.pdbx_seq_one_letter_code
_entity_poly.pdbx_strand_id
1 'polypeptide(L)'
;MTVNGVIFQRRADGLWAWRKGREYRGVDGDDWYLEDELWDVREQPWRALRDRVVGYLGALEERSHFDPGLLVAIDDPSWIRLYAEVSEALGVGYRMLLCETDLARPAMGDLGLECDFLGYDCAWPGGDCCSAVLCDLVGGRVFELSDVPLNANGLIPTREAAEAFLWRRERLKARYPESSFEGGDFVVYRLGEVVAVPSVLRVAQVPPDEGPRPAWDLRGACGPPEAPIGGGRARRPCRGPCGPRDGRLWKDLGSGLVRVSGPGALAWWRDGGPGAPGAGTPPVGPCSDMGEG
;
A
#
# COMPACT_ATOMS: atom_id res chain seq x y z
N MET A 1 10.53 11.87 -17.88
CA MET A 1 10.56 10.63 -17.09
C MET A 1 11.53 9.64 -17.71
N THR A 2 12.30 8.99 -16.85
CA THR A 2 13.23 7.89 -17.12
C THR A 2 12.47 6.59 -16.91
N VAL A 3 12.66 5.58 -17.78
CA VAL A 3 12.22 4.21 -17.48
C VAL A 3 13.16 3.65 -16.41
N ASN A 4 12.70 3.59 -15.16
CA ASN A 4 13.57 3.25 -14.04
C ASN A 4 13.75 1.73 -13.93
N GLY A 5 12.67 0.98 -13.90
CA GLY A 5 12.67 -0.48 -13.76
C GLY A 5 11.26 -1.04 -13.58
N VAL A 6 11.16 -2.27 -13.10
CA VAL A 6 9.87 -2.90 -12.72
C VAL A 6 9.79 -3.19 -11.21
N ILE A 7 8.59 -3.01 -10.65
CA ILE A 7 8.22 -3.52 -9.33
C ILE A 7 7.39 -4.78 -9.53
N PHE A 8 7.76 -5.87 -8.85
CA PHE A 8 6.98 -7.11 -8.82
C PHE A 8 6.03 -7.08 -7.63
N GLN A 9 4.73 -7.23 -7.88
CA GLN A 9 3.70 -7.35 -6.85
C GLN A 9 2.98 -8.69 -6.99
N ARG A 10 2.61 -9.31 -5.87
CA ARG A 10 1.71 -10.47 -5.90
C ARG A 10 0.35 -10.03 -6.46
N ARG A 11 -0.24 -10.84 -7.35
CA ARG A 11 -1.65 -10.69 -7.70
C ARG A 11 -2.49 -11.17 -6.52
N ALA A 12 -2.97 -10.23 -5.74
CA ALA A 12 -3.96 -10.46 -4.70
C ALA A 12 -5.32 -9.95 -5.19
N ASP A 13 -6.16 -10.86 -5.67
CA ASP A 13 -7.49 -10.53 -6.17
C ASP A 13 -8.32 -9.82 -5.09
N GLY A 14 -8.52 -8.50 -5.24
CA GLY A 14 -9.36 -7.68 -4.38
C GLY A 14 -8.80 -7.28 -3.01
N LEU A 15 -7.52 -7.52 -2.72
CA LEU A 15 -6.98 -7.32 -1.35
C LEU A 15 -6.57 -5.86 -1.03
N TRP A 16 -6.14 -5.08 -2.03
CA TRP A 16 -5.49 -3.79 -1.79
C TRP A 16 -6.50 -2.61 -1.80
N ALA A 17 -7.00 -2.35 -0.59
CA ALA A 17 -7.70 -1.13 -0.15
C ALA A 17 -9.05 -0.76 -0.82
N TRP A 18 -10.08 -1.56 -0.56
CA TRP A 18 -11.47 -1.13 -0.73
C TRP A 18 -11.88 -0.02 0.27
N ARG A 19 -11.67 1.26 -0.10
CA ARG A 19 -12.39 2.39 0.54
C ARG A 19 -13.26 3.09 -0.50
N LYS A 20 -14.58 3.17 -0.22
CA LYS A 20 -15.62 3.70 -1.14
C LYS A 20 -15.80 2.94 -2.48
N GLY A 21 -15.45 1.65 -2.54
CA GLY A 21 -15.71 0.81 -3.73
C GLY A 21 -14.83 1.11 -4.94
N ARG A 22 -13.61 1.61 -4.71
CA ARG A 22 -12.58 1.79 -5.74
C ARG A 22 -11.42 0.84 -5.42
N GLU A 23 -10.90 0.22 -6.45
CA GLU A 23 -9.66 -0.56 -6.40
C GLU A 23 -8.47 0.39 -6.53
N TYR A 24 -7.41 0.18 -5.76
CA TYR A 24 -6.13 0.87 -5.93
C TYR A 24 -5.11 -0.10 -6.54
N ARG A 25 -4.46 0.33 -7.63
CA ARG A 25 -3.49 -0.47 -8.40
C ARG A 25 -2.15 0.26 -8.57
N GLY A 26 -1.74 1.07 -7.60
CA GLY A 26 -0.45 1.76 -7.60
C GLY A 26 0.71 0.92 -7.08
N VAL A 27 1.78 1.58 -6.61
CA VAL A 27 3.02 0.90 -6.19
C VAL A 27 2.95 0.26 -4.80
N ASP A 28 2.12 0.78 -3.90
CA ASP A 28 2.01 0.34 -2.50
C ASP A 28 1.15 -0.93 -2.41
N GLY A 29 1.78 -2.11 -2.36
CA GLY A 29 1.08 -3.39 -2.52
C GLY A 29 1.72 -4.55 -1.77
N ASP A 30 1.66 -5.74 -2.37
CA ASP A 30 2.44 -6.91 -1.94
C ASP A 30 3.70 -7.02 -2.80
N ASP A 31 4.50 -5.96 -2.78
CA ASP A 31 5.79 -5.90 -3.46
C ASP A 31 6.85 -6.75 -2.75
N TRP A 32 7.82 -7.23 -3.54
CA TRP A 32 8.96 -8.02 -3.06
C TRP A 32 8.62 -9.37 -2.39
N TYR A 33 7.38 -9.85 -2.49
CA TYR A 33 6.81 -11.08 -1.90
C TYR A 33 7.68 -12.36 -1.96
N LEU A 34 8.61 -12.50 -2.91
CA LEU A 34 9.54 -13.64 -2.91
C LEU A 34 10.47 -13.69 -1.69
N GLU A 35 10.68 -12.59 -0.95
CA GLU A 35 11.39 -12.66 0.34
C GLU A 35 10.64 -13.53 1.36
N ASP A 36 9.32 -13.32 1.46
CA ASP A 36 8.44 -14.08 2.36
C ASP A 36 8.26 -15.52 1.88
N GLU A 37 7.98 -15.73 0.59
CA GLU A 37 7.81 -17.07 0.00
C GLU A 37 9.05 -17.96 0.15
N LEU A 38 10.24 -17.36 0.05
CA LEU A 38 11.51 -18.09 0.15
C LEU A 38 12.06 -18.10 1.59
N TRP A 39 11.45 -17.38 2.53
CA TRP A 39 11.99 -17.13 3.87
C TRP A 39 12.40 -18.41 4.61
N ASP A 40 11.51 -19.41 4.62
CA ASP A 40 11.70 -20.67 5.36
C ASP A 40 12.32 -21.82 4.56
N VAL A 41 12.68 -21.58 3.29
CA VAL A 41 13.44 -22.54 2.49
C VAL A 41 14.80 -22.85 3.15
N ARG A 42 15.15 -24.14 3.27
CA ARG A 42 16.44 -24.63 3.82
C ARG A 42 17.15 -25.65 2.92
N GLU A 43 16.38 -26.42 2.14
CA GLU A 43 16.85 -27.47 1.23
C GLU A 43 17.54 -26.90 -0.03
N GLN A 44 18.48 -27.66 -0.60
CA GLN A 44 19.04 -27.35 -1.93
C GLN A 44 18.15 -27.90 -3.05
N PRO A 45 18.13 -27.29 -4.26
CA PRO A 45 18.84 -26.08 -4.68
C PRO A 45 18.17 -24.77 -4.22
N TRP A 46 16.94 -24.85 -3.71
CA TRP A 46 16.09 -23.69 -3.40
C TRP A 46 16.71 -22.71 -2.39
N ARG A 47 17.52 -23.19 -1.44
CA ARG A 47 18.24 -22.34 -0.49
C ARG A 47 19.23 -21.40 -1.20
N ALA A 48 19.98 -21.88 -2.19
CA ALA A 48 20.91 -21.03 -2.94
C ALA A 48 20.16 -19.94 -3.74
N LEU A 49 18.96 -20.29 -4.24
CA LEU A 49 18.07 -19.35 -4.92
C LEU A 49 17.51 -18.29 -3.96
N ARG A 50 17.04 -18.68 -2.78
CA ARG A 50 16.66 -17.76 -1.68
C ARG A 50 17.79 -16.79 -1.35
N ASP A 51 18.99 -17.32 -1.09
CA ASP A 51 20.16 -16.53 -0.70
C ASP A 51 20.55 -15.52 -1.80
N ARG A 52 20.34 -15.87 -3.08
CA ARG A 52 20.49 -14.98 -4.23
C ARG A 52 19.39 -13.90 -4.26
N VAL A 53 18.11 -14.26 -4.17
CA VAL A 53 16.97 -13.31 -4.25
C VAL A 53 16.99 -12.30 -3.10
N VAL A 54 17.02 -12.77 -1.85
CA VAL A 54 17.06 -11.91 -0.65
C VAL A 54 18.33 -11.06 -0.61
N GLY A 55 19.46 -11.60 -1.08
CA GLY A 55 20.72 -10.85 -1.18
C GLY A 55 20.64 -9.68 -2.18
N TYR A 56 19.91 -9.82 -3.28
CA TYR A 56 19.75 -8.75 -4.28
C TYR A 56 18.75 -7.68 -3.83
N LEU A 57 17.61 -8.08 -3.28
CA LEU A 57 16.57 -7.17 -2.80
C LEU A 57 17.06 -6.35 -1.61
N GLY A 58 17.68 -7.00 -0.61
CA GLY A 58 18.32 -6.29 0.51
C GLY A 58 19.44 -5.33 0.06
N ALA A 59 20.20 -5.67 -0.98
CA ALA A 59 21.20 -4.76 -1.55
C ALA A 59 20.58 -3.61 -2.38
N LEU A 60 19.36 -3.76 -2.89
CA LEU A 60 18.61 -2.69 -3.55
C LEU A 60 18.01 -1.73 -2.51
N GLU A 61 17.40 -2.26 -1.45
CA GLU A 61 16.91 -1.50 -0.29
C GLU A 61 18.05 -0.72 0.38
N GLU A 62 19.17 -1.39 0.74
CA GLU A 62 20.31 -0.76 1.41
C GLU A 62 20.86 0.42 0.61
N ARG A 63 21.00 0.28 -0.72
CA ARG A 63 21.44 1.39 -1.59
C ARG A 63 20.48 2.59 -1.53
N SER A 64 19.17 2.37 -1.44
CA SER A 64 18.18 3.46 -1.38
C SER A 64 18.26 4.29 -0.09
N HIS A 65 18.72 3.72 1.03
CA HIS A 65 18.96 4.46 2.26
C HIS A 65 20.13 5.46 2.15
N PHE A 66 21.09 5.23 1.24
CA PHE A 66 22.27 6.07 1.05
C PHE A 66 22.20 6.96 -0.19
N ASP A 67 21.26 6.70 -1.11
CA ASP A 67 21.07 7.44 -2.34
C ASP A 67 19.59 7.84 -2.52
N PRO A 68 19.18 9.04 -2.04
CA PRO A 68 17.78 9.48 -2.15
C PRO A 68 17.35 9.76 -3.60
N GLY A 69 18.27 9.71 -4.56
CA GLY A 69 17.98 9.78 -5.99
C GLY A 69 17.82 8.41 -6.66
N LEU A 70 17.83 7.31 -5.89
CA LEU A 70 17.67 5.94 -6.37
C LEU A 70 16.26 5.42 -6.09
N LEU A 71 15.57 5.01 -7.15
CA LEU A 71 14.29 4.30 -7.04
C LEU A 71 14.53 2.78 -6.86
N VAL A 72 13.86 2.17 -5.89
CA VAL A 72 13.86 0.71 -5.67
C VAL A 72 12.96 0.03 -6.69
N ALA A 73 13.58 -0.44 -7.77
CA ALA A 73 12.97 -1.31 -8.78
C ALA A 73 14.02 -2.23 -9.40
N ILE A 74 13.56 -3.31 -10.02
CA ILE A 74 14.42 -4.22 -10.78
C ILE A 74 14.67 -3.60 -12.16
N ASP A 75 15.91 -3.20 -12.41
CA ASP A 75 16.37 -2.57 -13.66
C ASP A 75 17.22 -3.52 -14.53
N ASP A 76 17.65 -4.66 -13.99
CA ASP A 76 18.43 -5.66 -14.71
C ASP A 76 17.52 -6.72 -15.35
N PRO A 77 17.52 -6.88 -16.69
CA PRO A 77 16.71 -7.87 -17.40
C PRO A 77 16.94 -9.32 -16.97
N SER A 78 18.09 -9.66 -16.38
CA SER A 78 18.35 -11.01 -15.86
C SER A 78 17.64 -11.26 -14.52
N TRP A 79 17.44 -10.22 -13.71
CA TRP A 79 16.69 -10.29 -12.45
C TRP A 79 15.19 -10.27 -12.68
N ILE A 80 14.70 -9.50 -13.65
CA ILE A 80 13.27 -9.54 -14.06
C ILE A 80 12.86 -10.96 -14.44
N ARG A 81 13.69 -11.66 -15.21
CA ARG A 81 13.48 -13.07 -15.59
C ARG A 81 13.48 -13.98 -14.39
N LEU A 82 14.52 -13.90 -13.55
CA LEU A 82 14.64 -14.77 -12.38
C LEU A 82 13.42 -14.60 -11.47
N TYR A 83 12.98 -13.37 -11.23
CA TYR A 83 11.83 -13.10 -10.38
C TYR A 83 10.54 -13.71 -10.96
N ALA A 84 10.31 -13.56 -12.27
CA ALA A 84 9.20 -14.20 -12.97
C ALA A 84 9.25 -15.74 -12.89
N GLU A 85 10.37 -16.35 -13.27
CA GLU A 85 10.55 -17.81 -13.29
C GLU A 85 10.38 -18.44 -11.90
N VAL A 86 10.90 -17.80 -10.84
CA VAL A 86 10.75 -18.29 -9.47
C VAL A 86 9.29 -18.21 -9.01
N SER A 87 8.59 -17.14 -9.40
CA SER A 87 7.16 -16.97 -9.09
C SER A 87 6.31 -18.02 -9.81
N GLU A 88 6.59 -18.29 -11.09
CA GLU A 88 5.96 -19.36 -11.86
C GLU A 88 6.23 -20.75 -11.26
N ALA A 89 7.47 -21.03 -10.86
CA ALA A 89 7.85 -22.32 -10.27
C ALA A 89 7.24 -22.56 -8.87
N LEU A 90 6.98 -21.49 -8.11
CA LEU A 90 6.23 -21.52 -6.84
C LEU A 90 4.70 -21.51 -7.04
N GLY A 91 4.22 -21.25 -8.25
CA GLY A 91 2.78 -21.11 -8.54
C GLY A 91 2.15 -19.81 -8.03
N VAL A 92 2.98 -18.78 -7.76
CA VAL A 92 2.52 -17.49 -7.24
C VAL A 92 2.08 -16.60 -8.40
N GLY A 93 0.81 -16.20 -8.40
CA GLY A 93 0.29 -15.20 -9.34
C GLY A 93 0.91 -13.82 -9.08
N TYR A 94 1.39 -13.16 -10.12
CA TYR A 94 2.09 -11.87 -10.01
C TYR A 94 1.73 -10.89 -11.11
N ARG A 95 2.10 -9.62 -10.91
CA ARG A 95 2.10 -8.57 -11.92
C ARG A 95 3.40 -7.79 -11.86
N MET A 96 3.80 -7.22 -12.99
CA MET A 96 4.96 -6.34 -13.11
C MET A 96 4.48 -4.92 -13.39
N LEU A 97 4.88 -3.97 -12.56
CA LEU A 97 4.66 -2.55 -12.77
C LEU A 97 5.89 -1.91 -13.39
N LEU A 98 5.81 -1.51 -14.65
CA LEU A 98 6.79 -0.62 -15.25
C LEU A 98 6.67 0.76 -14.60
N CYS A 99 7.76 1.23 -14.01
CA CYS A 99 7.83 2.49 -13.28
C CYS A 99 8.69 3.51 -14.05
N GLU A 100 8.11 4.67 -14.35
CA GLU A 100 8.85 5.83 -14.85
C GLU A 100 8.68 7.02 -13.91
N THR A 101 9.78 7.67 -13.56
CA THR A 101 9.79 8.90 -12.74
C THR A 101 10.74 9.93 -13.34
N ASP A 102 10.87 11.11 -12.75
CA ASP A 102 11.92 12.06 -13.15
C ASP A 102 13.26 11.82 -12.42
N LEU A 103 13.38 10.74 -11.62
CA LEU A 103 14.67 10.30 -11.09
C LEU A 103 15.54 9.74 -12.22
N ALA A 104 16.83 10.09 -12.17
CA ALA A 104 17.79 9.68 -13.19
C ALA A 104 18.28 8.23 -13.02
N ARG A 105 18.03 7.59 -11.86
CA ARG A 105 18.53 6.25 -11.53
C ARG A 105 17.50 5.41 -10.74
N PRO A 106 17.44 4.09 -10.96
CA PRO A 106 18.05 3.36 -12.07
C PRO A 106 17.51 3.83 -13.44
N ALA A 107 18.13 3.37 -14.52
CA ALA A 107 17.75 3.69 -15.90
C ALA A 107 17.85 2.42 -16.75
N MET A 108 16.82 1.58 -16.67
CA MET A 108 16.73 0.27 -17.34
C MET A 108 16.85 0.35 -18.87
N GLY A 109 16.50 1.50 -19.46
CA GLY A 109 16.36 1.65 -20.91
C GLY A 109 15.09 1.00 -21.45
N ASP A 110 14.97 0.92 -22.77
CA ASP A 110 13.84 0.26 -23.43
C ASP A 110 14.13 -1.24 -23.61
N LEU A 111 13.31 -2.07 -22.98
CA LEU A 111 13.34 -3.53 -23.12
C LEU A 111 12.25 -4.08 -24.05
N GLY A 112 11.44 -3.21 -24.68
CA GLY A 112 10.31 -3.60 -25.53
C GLY A 112 9.14 -4.21 -24.75
N LEU A 113 8.92 -3.82 -23.50
CA LEU A 113 7.81 -4.30 -22.66
C LEU A 113 6.49 -3.65 -23.10
N GLU A 114 5.53 -4.46 -23.54
CA GLU A 114 4.17 -3.96 -23.82
C GLU A 114 3.44 -3.75 -22.50
N CYS A 115 2.94 -2.53 -22.27
CA CYS A 115 2.35 -2.13 -21.00
C CYS A 115 1.01 -1.40 -21.18
N ASP A 116 0.01 -1.81 -20.39
CA ASP A 116 -1.23 -1.06 -20.24
C ASP A 116 -1.02 0.08 -19.24
N PHE A 117 -1.24 1.33 -19.67
CA PHE A 117 -1.09 2.50 -18.81
C PHE A 117 -2.14 2.51 -17.68
N LEU A 118 -1.69 2.47 -16.43
CA LEU A 118 -2.57 2.43 -15.27
C LEU A 118 -2.95 3.81 -14.75
N GLY A 119 -2.03 4.78 -14.79
CA GLY A 119 -2.19 6.10 -14.19
C GLY A 119 -0.89 6.64 -13.61
N TYR A 120 -1.03 7.69 -12.81
CA TYR A 120 0.04 8.29 -12.03
C TYR A 120 -0.15 8.05 -10.53
N ASP A 121 0.95 7.72 -9.87
CA ASP A 121 1.06 7.57 -8.42
C ASP A 121 2.06 8.61 -7.88
N CYS A 122 2.09 8.80 -6.57
CA CYS A 122 2.99 9.69 -5.86
C CYS A 122 3.55 8.93 -4.66
N ALA A 123 4.75 8.39 -4.81
CA ALA A 123 5.30 7.41 -3.90
C ALA A 123 6.74 7.73 -3.46
N TRP A 124 7.15 7.15 -2.34
CA TRP A 124 8.52 7.23 -1.85
C TRP A 124 9.43 6.30 -2.68
N PRO A 125 10.59 6.78 -3.18
CA PRO A 125 11.47 5.96 -4.03
C PRO A 125 12.25 4.85 -3.32
N GLY A 126 12.30 4.82 -1.98
CA GLY A 126 12.98 3.78 -1.21
C GLY A 126 12.17 2.49 -1.05
N GLY A 127 12.76 1.51 -0.35
CA GLY A 127 12.29 0.12 -0.31
C GLY A 127 10.84 -0.11 0.10
N ASP A 128 10.30 0.68 1.03
CA ASP A 128 8.92 0.53 1.53
C ASP A 128 7.81 0.93 0.52
N CYS A 129 8.16 1.44 -0.67
CA CYS A 129 7.25 1.73 -1.79
C CYS A 129 5.94 2.49 -1.45
N CYS A 130 5.94 3.28 -0.38
CA CYS A 130 4.72 3.82 0.19
C CYS A 130 4.09 4.94 -0.67
N SER A 131 2.77 4.91 -0.86
CA SER A 131 2.03 5.83 -1.71
C SER A 131 1.22 6.88 -0.93
N ALA A 132 1.46 8.15 -1.26
CA ALA A 132 0.61 9.26 -0.84
C ALA A 132 -0.77 9.25 -1.50
N VAL A 133 -0.93 8.66 -2.69
CA VAL A 133 -2.26 8.47 -3.32
C VAL A 133 -3.08 7.47 -2.51
N LEU A 134 -2.49 6.32 -2.14
CA LEU A 134 -3.15 5.35 -1.29
C LEU A 134 -3.48 5.93 0.08
N CYS A 135 -2.50 6.56 0.74
CA CYS A 135 -2.67 7.02 2.12
C CYS A 135 -3.57 8.26 2.23
N ASP A 136 -3.33 9.29 1.44
CA ASP A 136 -3.97 10.60 1.64
C ASP A 136 -5.29 10.71 0.85
N LEU A 137 -5.37 10.16 -0.37
CA LEU A 137 -6.54 10.25 -1.26
C LEU A 137 -7.52 9.08 -1.07
N VAL A 138 -7.07 7.84 -1.32
CA VAL A 138 -7.92 6.63 -1.23
C VAL A 138 -8.26 6.34 0.23
N GLY A 139 -7.25 6.39 1.09
CA GLY A 139 -7.37 6.36 2.54
C GLY A 139 -8.17 7.54 3.10
N GLY A 140 -8.23 8.67 2.37
CA GLY A 140 -9.09 9.80 2.71
C GLY A 140 -8.75 10.44 4.06
N ARG A 141 -7.46 10.48 4.41
CA ARG A 141 -6.96 11.10 5.66
C ARG A 141 -7.18 12.62 5.68
N VAL A 142 -7.24 13.25 4.50
CA VAL A 142 -7.31 14.71 4.35
C VAL A 142 -8.48 15.10 3.46
N PHE A 143 -9.44 15.86 4.00
CA PHE A 143 -10.68 16.19 3.30
C PHE A 143 -10.45 17.14 2.11
N GLU A 144 -9.56 18.13 2.27
CA GLU A 144 -9.20 19.11 1.22
C GLU A 144 -8.32 18.52 0.10
N LEU A 145 -8.22 17.19 -0.01
CA LEU A 145 -7.67 16.50 -1.17
C LEU A 145 -8.72 15.61 -1.87
N SER A 146 -9.97 15.58 -1.38
CA SER A 146 -11.04 14.73 -1.93
C SER A 146 -11.57 15.10 -3.32
N ASP A 147 -11.19 16.27 -3.84
CA ASP A 147 -11.46 16.76 -5.19
C ASP A 147 -10.40 16.35 -6.22
N VAL A 148 -9.31 15.71 -5.81
CA VAL A 148 -8.29 15.19 -6.75
C VAL A 148 -8.90 14.04 -7.56
N PRO A 149 -8.87 14.10 -8.91
CA PRO A 149 -9.48 13.08 -9.74
C PRO A 149 -8.67 11.78 -9.71
N LEU A 150 -9.36 10.67 -9.50
CA LEU A 150 -8.81 9.31 -9.64
C LEU A 150 -9.55 8.55 -10.75
N ASN A 151 -8.80 7.80 -11.55
CA ASN A 151 -9.30 6.93 -12.60
C ASN A 151 -9.81 5.58 -12.05
N ALA A 152 -10.14 4.64 -12.95
CA ALA A 152 -10.66 3.32 -12.58
C ALA A 152 -9.67 2.43 -11.78
N ASN A 153 -8.37 2.71 -11.88
CA ASN A 153 -7.29 2.00 -11.17
C ASN A 153 -6.96 2.64 -9.81
N GLY A 154 -7.74 3.64 -9.36
CA GLY A 154 -7.47 4.38 -8.12
C GLY A 154 -6.28 5.33 -8.22
N LEU A 155 -5.82 5.65 -9.43
CA LEU A 155 -4.64 6.46 -9.70
C LEU A 155 -5.00 7.80 -10.33
N ILE A 156 -4.10 8.78 -10.23
CA ILE A 156 -4.29 10.11 -10.83
C ILE A 156 -4.17 9.99 -12.36
N PRO A 157 -5.09 10.55 -13.18
CA PRO A 157 -5.11 10.29 -14.62
C PRO A 157 -4.02 10.99 -15.44
N THR A 158 -3.47 12.12 -14.97
CA THR A 158 -2.46 12.91 -15.70
C THR A 158 -1.29 13.34 -14.82
N ARG A 159 -0.15 13.63 -15.43
CA ARG A 159 1.08 14.07 -14.76
C ARG A 159 0.87 15.40 -14.03
N GLU A 160 0.21 16.35 -14.69
CA GLU A 160 -0.04 17.70 -14.18
C GLU A 160 -0.94 17.66 -12.94
N ALA A 161 -1.91 16.74 -12.90
CA ALA A 161 -2.74 16.52 -11.73
C ALA A 161 -1.97 15.88 -10.56
N ALA A 162 -0.97 15.04 -10.84
CA ALA A 162 -0.10 14.44 -9.82
C ALA A 162 0.89 15.46 -9.23
N GLU A 163 1.50 16.30 -10.08
CA GLU A 163 2.34 17.44 -9.67
C GLU A 163 1.53 18.46 -8.85
N ALA A 164 0.31 18.80 -9.29
CA ALA A 164 -0.59 19.68 -8.55
C ALA A 164 -1.04 19.08 -7.20
N PHE A 165 -1.25 17.77 -7.13
CA PHE A 165 -1.52 17.05 -5.89
C PHE A 165 -0.35 17.18 -4.90
N LEU A 166 0.88 16.85 -5.32
CA LEU A 166 2.07 17.00 -4.47
C LEU A 166 2.27 18.44 -3.99
N TRP A 167 2.15 19.43 -4.87
CA TRP A 167 2.25 20.84 -4.48
C TRP A 167 1.19 21.26 -3.46
N ARG A 168 -0.07 20.80 -3.64
CA ARG A 168 -1.17 21.08 -2.70
C ARG A 168 -0.96 20.39 -1.36
N ARG A 169 -0.49 19.15 -1.38
CA ARG A 169 -0.15 18.32 -0.22
C ARG A 169 0.89 19.00 0.68
N GLU A 170 2.03 19.42 0.11
CA GLU A 170 3.08 20.09 0.88
C GLU A 170 2.61 21.42 1.49
N ARG A 171 1.72 22.15 0.80
CA ARG A 171 1.08 23.35 1.37
C ARG A 171 0.08 23.06 2.49
N LEU A 172 -0.54 21.89 2.51
CA LEU A 172 -1.46 21.49 3.59
C LEU A 172 -0.70 20.98 4.82
N LYS A 173 0.46 20.34 4.68
CA LYS A 173 1.35 19.98 5.82
C LYS A 173 1.65 21.17 6.73
N ALA A 174 1.75 22.39 6.20
CA ALA A 174 1.96 23.61 6.98
C ALA A 174 0.75 24.05 7.85
N ARG A 175 -0.40 23.38 7.75
CA ARG A 175 -1.67 23.71 8.42
C ARG A 175 -2.25 22.57 9.26
N TYR A 176 -1.70 21.38 9.11
CA TYR A 176 -2.20 20.13 9.66
C TYR A 176 -1.14 19.48 10.55
N PRO A 177 -1.52 18.68 11.56
CA PRO A 177 -0.57 17.83 12.27
C PRO A 177 0.19 16.94 11.30
N GLU A 178 1.49 16.73 11.54
CA GLU A 178 2.37 15.89 10.72
C GLU A 178 1.79 14.48 10.48
N SER A 179 1.15 13.91 11.51
CA SER A 179 0.44 12.62 11.47
C SER A 179 -0.80 12.55 10.56
N SER A 180 -1.21 13.66 9.94
CA SER A 180 -2.32 13.68 8.97
C SER A 180 -1.91 13.21 7.58
N PHE A 181 -0.59 13.23 7.29
CA PHE A 181 0.00 12.88 6.02
C PHE A 181 0.94 11.70 6.18
N GLU A 182 1.16 10.95 5.10
CA GLU A 182 2.25 10.00 5.05
C GLU A 182 3.63 10.70 4.98
N GLY A 183 4.63 10.14 5.65
CA GLY A 183 5.99 10.72 5.69
C GLY A 183 6.78 10.43 4.42
N GLY A 184 7.67 11.35 4.01
CA GLY A 184 8.60 11.15 2.89
C GLY A 184 8.57 12.25 1.82
N ASP A 185 9.62 12.25 0.98
CA ASP A 185 9.76 13.09 -0.21
C ASP A 185 9.25 12.30 -1.42
N PHE A 186 7.94 12.41 -1.67
CA PHE A 186 7.24 11.66 -2.71
C PHE A 186 7.59 12.19 -4.10
N VAL A 187 7.85 11.29 -5.05
CA VAL A 187 8.05 11.61 -6.47
C VAL A 187 6.87 11.11 -7.31
N VAL A 188 6.65 11.70 -8.48
CA VAL A 188 5.59 11.28 -9.40
C VAL A 188 6.05 10.03 -10.17
N TYR A 189 5.24 8.98 -10.09
CA TYR A 189 5.37 7.74 -10.87
C TYR A 189 4.35 7.75 -11.99
N ARG A 190 4.79 7.48 -13.22
CA ARG A 190 3.95 6.97 -14.29
C ARG A 190 4.01 5.45 -14.22
N LEU A 191 2.84 4.80 -14.15
CA LEU A 191 2.73 3.35 -14.00
C LEU A 191 2.08 2.69 -15.22
N GLY A 192 2.64 1.56 -15.65
CA GLY A 192 2.00 0.63 -16.57
C GLY A 192 2.10 -0.82 -16.06
N GLU A 193 1.06 -1.62 -16.25
CA GLU A 193 1.15 -3.07 -16.00
C GLU A 193 1.69 -3.74 -17.27
N VAL A 194 2.76 -4.52 -17.15
CA VAL A 194 3.34 -5.27 -18.27
C VAL A 194 2.38 -6.39 -18.67
N VAL A 195 1.87 -6.33 -19.91
CA VAL A 195 0.91 -7.31 -20.45
C VAL A 195 1.56 -8.35 -21.36
N ALA A 196 2.71 -8.04 -21.96
CA ALA A 196 3.50 -9.00 -22.72
C ALA A 196 5.01 -8.85 -22.47
N VAL A 197 5.66 -9.99 -22.23
CA VAL A 197 7.11 -10.09 -22.03
C VAL A 197 7.77 -10.61 -23.32
N PRO A 198 8.70 -9.86 -23.94
CA PRO A 198 9.41 -10.27 -25.15
C PRO A 198 10.10 -11.63 -25.05
N SER A 199 10.17 -12.35 -26.17
CA SER A 199 10.80 -13.67 -26.25
C SER A 199 12.28 -13.68 -25.85
N VAL A 200 12.99 -12.56 -26.01
CA VAL A 200 14.39 -12.38 -25.58
C VAL A 200 14.59 -12.47 -24.06
N LEU A 201 13.51 -12.37 -23.28
CA LEU A 201 13.49 -12.57 -21.84
C LEU A 201 13.15 -14.03 -21.43
N ARG A 202 12.93 -14.98 -22.36
CA ARG A 202 12.43 -16.33 -22.04
C ARG A 202 13.50 -17.44 -21.96
N VAL A 203 14.69 -17.13 -21.44
CA VAL A 203 15.77 -18.13 -21.26
C VAL A 203 15.85 -18.53 -19.80
N ALA A 204 15.37 -19.74 -19.49
CA ALA A 204 15.28 -20.27 -18.14
C ALA A 204 16.63 -20.28 -17.39
N GLN A 205 16.63 -19.72 -16.18
CA GLN A 205 17.72 -19.76 -15.19
C GLN A 205 17.38 -20.64 -13.98
N VAL A 206 16.09 -20.89 -13.71
CA VAL A 206 15.66 -21.89 -12.71
C VAL A 206 15.98 -23.31 -13.23
N PRO A 207 16.54 -24.22 -12.40
CA PRO A 207 16.77 -25.61 -12.80
C PRO A 207 15.48 -26.30 -13.25
N PRO A 208 15.52 -27.20 -14.26
CA PRO A 208 14.37 -28.04 -14.57
C PRO A 208 13.93 -28.86 -13.34
N ASP A 209 12.65 -29.21 -13.29
CA ASP A 209 11.94 -29.87 -12.17
C ASP A 209 12.45 -31.32 -11.94
N GLU A 210 13.69 -31.48 -11.49
CA GLU A 210 14.39 -32.76 -11.21
C GLU A 210 14.43 -33.13 -9.71
N GLY A 211 14.02 -32.21 -8.83
CA GLY A 211 13.91 -32.45 -7.39
C GLY A 211 12.45 -32.39 -6.92
N PRO A 212 12.08 -33.03 -5.80
CA PRO A 212 10.77 -32.79 -5.21
C PRO A 212 10.63 -31.29 -4.92
N ARG A 213 9.55 -30.69 -5.42
CA ARG A 213 9.13 -29.34 -5.00
C ARG A 213 9.13 -29.28 -3.48
N PRO A 214 9.50 -28.14 -2.85
CA PRO A 214 9.39 -27.99 -1.41
C PRO A 214 7.99 -28.47 -1.00
N ALA A 215 7.94 -29.44 -0.09
CA ALA A 215 6.69 -30.05 0.33
C ALA A 215 5.95 -29.05 1.22
N TRP A 216 5.36 -28.05 0.59
CA TRP A 216 4.34 -27.22 1.18
C TRP A 216 3.19 -28.14 1.55
N ASP A 217 3.07 -28.42 2.84
CA ASP A 217 1.87 -29.03 3.39
C ASP A 217 0.68 -28.26 2.83
N LEU A 218 -0.20 -28.98 2.13
CA LEU A 218 -1.51 -28.49 1.71
C LEU A 218 -2.32 -28.19 2.96
N ARG A 219 -2.10 -27.01 3.55
CA ARG A 219 -2.96 -26.42 4.59
C ARG A 219 -4.27 -25.99 3.96
N GLY A 220 -5.08 -27.00 3.66
CA GLY A 220 -6.53 -26.93 3.62
C GLY A 220 -7.11 -25.99 2.58
N ALA A 221 -7.45 -26.57 1.42
CA ALA A 221 -8.75 -26.28 0.83
C ALA A 221 -9.87 -26.78 1.77
N CYS A 222 -10.07 -26.12 2.92
CA CYS A 222 -10.99 -26.50 4.00
C CYS A 222 -11.52 -25.28 4.80
N GLY A 223 -12.35 -24.44 4.18
CA GLY A 223 -13.20 -23.47 4.87
C GLY A 223 -12.48 -22.33 5.63
N PRO A 224 -13.23 -21.43 6.29
CA PRO A 224 -12.66 -20.37 7.11
C PRO A 224 -12.24 -20.94 8.48
N PRO A 225 -10.96 -20.84 8.88
CA PRO A 225 -10.59 -21.16 10.25
C PRO A 225 -11.10 -20.07 11.20
N GLU A 226 -11.80 -20.48 12.27
CA GLU A 226 -12.18 -19.58 13.36
C GLU A 226 -10.93 -18.98 14.00
N ALA A 227 -10.94 -17.67 14.26
CA ALA A 227 -9.75 -16.93 14.65
C ALA A 227 -9.30 -17.24 16.10
N PRO A 228 -8.04 -17.67 16.31
CA PRO A 228 -7.41 -17.59 17.63
C PRO A 228 -7.02 -16.13 17.90
N ILE A 229 -7.55 -15.57 18.98
CA ILE A 229 -7.18 -14.24 19.45
C ILE A 229 -5.77 -14.28 20.06
N GLY A 230 -4.82 -13.56 19.45
CA GLY A 230 -3.50 -13.27 20.03
C GLY A 230 -2.34 -13.94 19.29
N GLY A 231 -1.51 -13.14 18.60
CA GLY A 231 -0.35 -13.64 17.85
C GLY A 231 0.30 -12.60 16.94
N GLY A 232 0.53 -11.37 17.44
CA GLY A 232 1.06 -10.28 16.62
C GLY A 232 2.59 -10.21 16.57
N ARG A 233 3.14 -10.29 15.35
CA ARG A 233 4.48 -9.86 14.87
C ARG A 233 5.69 -10.76 15.09
N ALA A 234 6.47 -10.88 14.01
CA ALA A 234 7.93 -10.80 14.02
C ALA A 234 8.49 -10.14 12.73
N ARG A 235 8.16 -8.88 12.43
CA ARG A 235 9.00 -8.06 11.53
C ARG A 235 10.35 -7.84 12.21
N ARG A 236 11.47 -7.86 11.47
CA ARG A 236 12.82 -7.62 12.04
C ARG A 236 12.89 -6.26 12.74
N PRO A 237 13.60 -6.15 13.88
CA PRO A 237 13.85 -4.86 14.52
C PRO A 237 14.94 -4.09 13.78
N CYS A 238 14.67 -2.82 13.46
CA CYS A 238 15.65 -1.88 12.92
C CYS A 238 16.87 -1.78 13.86
N ARG A 239 18.09 -1.93 13.33
CA ARG A 239 19.32 -1.62 14.07
C ARG A 239 19.60 -0.11 13.94
N GLY A 240 19.39 0.63 15.02
CA GLY A 240 19.70 2.06 15.11
C GLY A 240 21.20 2.37 15.31
N PRO A 241 21.59 3.62 15.63
CA PRO A 241 20.78 4.62 16.35
C PRO A 241 20.66 6.01 15.71
N CYS A 242 19.46 6.59 15.82
CA CYS A 242 19.24 8.04 15.84
C CYS A 242 18.72 8.42 17.25
N GLY A 243 19.13 9.59 17.76
CA GLY A 243 18.79 10.06 19.11
C GLY A 243 17.31 10.37 19.37
N PRO A 244 16.95 10.76 20.60
CA PRO A 244 15.64 10.49 21.18
C PRO A 244 14.52 11.39 20.65
N ARG A 245 13.37 10.78 20.36
CA ARG A 245 12.06 11.42 20.48
C ARG A 245 11.17 10.52 21.34
N ASP A 246 10.57 11.11 22.36
CA ASP A 246 9.85 10.39 23.41
C ASP A 246 8.67 9.59 22.84
N GLY A 247 8.64 8.31 23.20
CA GLY A 247 7.57 7.41 22.81
C GLY A 247 6.35 7.57 23.71
N ARG A 248 5.17 7.64 23.10
CA ARG A 248 3.93 7.00 23.57
C ARG A 248 2.82 7.13 22.53
N LEU A 249 2.61 6.09 21.74
CA LEU A 249 1.27 5.80 21.20
C LEU A 249 1.05 4.29 21.19
N TRP A 250 0.28 3.81 22.17
CA TRP A 250 -0.28 2.47 22.13
C TRP A 250 -1.38 2.40 21.07
N LYS A 251 -1.62 1.20 20.56
CA LYS A 251 -2.81 0.91 19.76
C LYS A 251 -4.04 1.01 20.66
N ASP A 252 -4.92 1.95 20.37
CA ASP A 252 -6.33 1.87 20.71
C ASP A 252 -7.16 2.44 19.56
N LEU A 253 -7.56 1.57 18.62
CA LEU A 253 -8.61 1.89 17.65
C LEU A 253 -9.96 1.59 18.31
N GLY A 254 -10.42 2.57 19.10
CA GLY A 254 -11.76 2.56 19.68
C GLY A 254 -12.84 2.74 18.61
N SER A 255 -13.20 1.66 17.92
CA SER A 255 -14.43 1.57 17.12
C SER A 255 -15.31 0.45 17.68
N GLY A 256 -16.04 0.77 18.75
CA GLY A 256 -17.00 -0.15 19.35
C GLY A 256 -18.21 -0.36 18.43
N LEU A 257 -18.35 -1.58 17.89
CA LEU A 257 -19.60 -2.10 17.34
C LEU A 257 -19.65 -3.61 17.61
N VAL A 258 -20.19 -3.97 18.78
CA VAL A 258 -20.37 -5.37 19.18
C VAL A 258 -21.52 -5.97 18.38
N ARG A 259 -21.22 -6.99 17.58
CA ARG A 259 -22.23 -7.79 16.87
C ARG A 259 -22.79 -8.85 17.82
N VAL A 260 -23.95 -8.57 18.43
CA VAL A 260 -24.70 -9.56 19.20
C VAL A 260 -25.61 -10.36 18.25
N SER A 261 -25.40 -11.66 18.16
CA SER A 261 -26.22 -12.57 17.36
C SER A 261 -27.28 -13.22 18.23
N GLY A 262 -28.56 -13.00 17.92
CA GLY A 262 -29.72 -13.62 18.58
C GLY A 262 -30.99 -13.35 17.77
N PRO A 263 -31.97 -14.29 17.71
CA PRO A 263 -32.95 -14.29 16.63
C PRO A 263 -34.19 -13.42 16.91
N GLY A 264 -34.61 -12.62 15.92
CA GLY A 264 -35.98 -12.10 15.84
C GLY A 264 -36.13 -10.66 15.33
N ALA A 265 -37.02 -10.51 14.34
CA ALA A 265 -37.73 -9.30 13.93
C ALA A 265 -36.95 -8.08 13.38
N LEU A 266 -37.42 -7.62 12.22
CA LEU A 266 -37.10 -6.32 11.61
C LEU A 266 -37.78 -5.17 12.37
N ALA A 267 -37.06 -4.06 12.58
CA ALA A 267 -37.64 -2.72 12.62
C ALA A 267 -36.57 -1.65 12.31
N TRP A 268 -36.88 -0.71 11.42
CA TRP A 268 -36.08 0.49 11.17
C TRP A 268 -36.65 1.66 11.98
N TRP A 269 -35.81 2.44 12.67
CA TRP A 269 -36.13 3.82 13.06
C TRP A 269 -34.89 4.72 12.95
N ARG A 270 -35.14 6.01 12.69
CA ARG A 270 -34.13 7.03 12.36
C ARG A 270 -34.55 8.37 12.98
N ASP A 271 -33.90 8.72 14.09
CA ASP A 271 -34.05 10.01 14.77
C ASP A 271 -32.65 10.65 14.93
N GLY A 272 -32.49 11.98 14.98
CA GLY A 272 -33.50 13.03 14.88
C GLY A 272 -32.91 14.32 15.46
N GLY A 273 -32.74 15.37 14.64
CA GLY A 273 -32.27 16.68 15.10
C GLY A 273 -33.43 17.65 15.27
N PRO A 274 -33.55 18.40 16.40
CA PRO A 274 -34.67 19.31 16.61
C PRO A 274 -34.37 20.75 16.18
N GLY A 275 -35.30 21.33 15.41
CA GLY A 275 -35.54 22.77 15.34
C GLY A 275 -36.86 23.13 16.04
N ALA A 276 -36.98 24.38 16.50
CA ALA A 276 -38.21 24.96 17.08
C ALA A 276 -39.21 25.40 15.97
N PRO A 277 -40.39 26.04 16.24
CA PRO A 277 -41.01 26.44 17.52
C PRO A 277 -42.55 26.19 17.63
N GLY A 278 -43.20 26.64 18.73
CA GLY A 278 -44.58 27.20 18.63
C GLY A 278 -45.64 26.94 19.72
N ALA A 279 -45.95 28.01 20.49
CA ALA A 279 -47.27 28.41 21.04
C ALA A 279 -48.01 27.63 22.17
N GLY A 280 -48.35 28.36 23.25
CA GLY A 280 -49.31 28.00 24.31
C GLY A 280 -49.13 28.85 25.59
N THR A 281 -50.10 29.70 25.95
CA THR A 281 -49.95 30.80 26.95
C THR A 281 -50.92 30.66 28.18
N PRO A 282 -50.95 31.57 29.20
CA PRO A 282 -50.76 31.22 30.63
C PRO A 282 -52.05 31.40 31.49
N PRO A 283 -52.03 31.51 32.85
CA PRO A 283 -51.44 32.60 33.70
C PRO A 283 -50.60 32.02 34.89
N VAL A 284 -50.19 32.66 35.99
CA VAL A 284 -50.43 33.97 36.68
C VAL A 284 -49.10 34.43 37.38
N GLY A 285 -49.02 35.65 37.92
CA GLY A 285 -47.99 36.11 38.90
C GLY A 285 -48.58 36.37 40.31
N PRO A 286 -47.97 37.19 41.21
CA PRO A 286 -46.64 37.85 41.18
C PRO A 286 -45.80 37.63 42.47
N CYS A 287 -44.57 38.20 42.56
CA CYS A 287 -44.05 38.99 43.72
C CYS A 287 -42.54 39.36 43.64
N SER A 288 -42.29 40.67 43.60
CA SER A 288 -41.27 41.48 44.32
C SER A 288 -39.79 41.06 44.49
N ASP A 289 -38.92 41.91 43.92
CA ASP A 289 -37.81 42.68 44.54
C ASP A 289 -37.10 42.16 45.81
N MET A 290 -35.78 41.98 45.69
CA MET A 290 -34.67 42.60 46.46
C MET A 290 -33.35 42.13 45.78
N GLY A 291 -32.23 42.86 45.71
CA GLY A 291 -31.81 44.17 46.22
C GLY A 291 -30.27 44.22 46.10
N GLU A 292 -29.67 45.38 45.81
CA GLU A 292 -28.22 45.51 45.55
C GLU A 292 -27.35 45.29 46.81
N GLY A 293 -26.09 44.89 46.60
CA GLY A 293 -25.04 44.72 47.63
C GLY A 293 -23.72 44.24 47.06
#